data_AF-A0A7W0Y8R5-F1
#
_entry.id   AF-A0A7W0Y8R5-F1
#
_cell.length_a   1.000
_cell.length_b   1.000
_cell.length_c   1.000
_cell.angle_alpha   90.00
_cell.angle_beta   90.00
_cell.angle_gamma   90.00
#
_symmetry.space_group_name_H-M   'P 1'
#
loop_
_entity.id
_entity.type
_entity.pdbx_description
1 polymer ?
#
loop_
_entity_poly.entity_id
_entity_poly.type
_entity_poly.pdbx_seq_one_letter_code
_entity_poly.pdbx_strand_id
1 'polypeptide(L)'
;MLRILATLAAISACSSTPDAPAPVVAPVVLADAGVDGITTIGAYDPASGAHLDDDGSGAPVVRAKATRTGRPIEVTLRSSPPGAEAYVDGVKLGPTPAFWQGEANGRDHEFAFTMKAHA
;
A
#
# COMPACT_ATOMS: atom_id res chain seq x y z
N MET A 1 16.86 -45.05 39.26
CA MET A 1 17.57 -45.40 38.02
C MET A 1 18.14 -44.13 37.41
N LEU A 2 19.45 -43.93 37.54
CA LEU A 2 20.21 -42.74 37.14
C LEU A 2 21.10 -43.16 35.95
N ARG A 3 20.93 -42.55 34.77
CA ARG A 3 21.74 -42.84 33.58
C ARG A 3 22.53 -41.62 33.15
N ILE A 4 23.76 -41.58 33.66
CA ILE A 4 25.06 -41.34 33.00
C ILE A 4 25.06 -40.39 31.79
N LEU A 5 25.77 -39.28 31.97
CA LEU A 5 26.33 -38.38 30.95
C LEU A 5 27.16 -39.15 29.91
N ALA A 6 27.02 -38.79 28.64
CA ALA A 6 28.08 -38.94 27.64
C ALA A 6 28.22 -37.64 26.86
N THR A 7 29.33 -36.95 27.13
CA THR A 7 29.84 -35.78 26.43
C THR A 7 30.30 -36.20 25.02
N LEU A 8 29.86 -35.48 23.98
CA LEU A 8 30.57 -35.46 22.70
C LEU A 8 30.62 -34.02 22.20
N ALA A 9 31.82 -33.45 22.26
CA ALA A 9 32.16 -32.22 21.55
C ALA A 9 32.42 -32.59 20.08
N ALA A 10 31.70 -31.95 19.15
CA ALA A 10 32.03 -31.96 17.74
C ALA A 10 32.23 -30.51 17.29
N ILE A 11 33.49 -30.16 17.09
CA ILE A 11 33.99 -28.94 16.49
C ILE A 11 33.76 -29.11 14.98
N SER A 12 33.02 -28.22 14.30
CA SER A 12 33.17 -28.12 12.85
C SER A 12 32.62 -26.83 12.25
N ALA A 13 33.57 -26.11 11.66
CA ALA A 13 33.45 -25.21 10.52
C ALA A 13 32.60 -23.94 10.68
N CYS A 14 33.32 -22.81 10.87
CA CYS A 14 32.95 -21.54 10.29
C CYS A 14 32.80 -21.71 8.77
N SER A 15 31.58 -21.87 8.26
CA SER A 15 31.30 -21.66 6.84
C SER A 15 31.15 -20.16 6.62
N SER A 16 32.27 -19.48 6.36
CA SER A 16 32.29 -18.14 5.77
C SER A 16 31.69 -18.26 4.36
N THR A 17 30.42 -17.91 4.21
CA THR A 17 29.80 -17.70 2.90
C THR A 17 30.56 -16.56 2.22
N PRO A 18 31.15 -16.75 1.03
CA PRO A 18 31.60 -15.62 0.24
C PRO A 18 30.36 -14.80 -0.12
N ASP A 19 30.38 -13.52 0.27
CA ASP A 19 29.41 -12.51 -0.14
C ASP A 19 29.35 -12.51 -1.67
N ALA A 20 28.33 -13.15 -2.21
CA ALA A 20 28.06 -13.07 -3.63
C ALA A 20 27.70 -11.61 -3.92
N PRO A 21 28.34 -10.93 -4.88
CA PRO A 21 27.96 -9.57 -5.21
C PRO A 21 26.47 -9.59 -5.57
N ALA A 22 25.68 -8.77 -4.86
CA ALA A 22 24.27 -8.61 -5.13
C ALA A 22 24.07 -8.42 -6.65
N PRO A 23 23.03 -9.02 -7.26
CA PRO A 23 22.72 -8.71 -8.65
C PRO A 23 22.57 -7.20 -8.74
N VAL A 24 23.44 -6.57 -9.52
CA VAL A 24 23.37 -5.14 -9.76
C VAL A 24 22.02 -4.92 -10.42
N VAL A 25 21.07 -4.39 -9.64
CA VAL A 25 19.80 -3.94 -10.19
C VAL A 25 20.18 -2.86 -11.19
N ALA A 26 20.05 -3.17 -12.48
CA ALA A 26 20.22 -2.18 -13.52
C ALA A 26 19.31 -0.99 -13.14
N PRO A 27 19.82 0.24 -13.12
CA PRO A 27 18.97 1.39 -12.83
C PRO A 27 17.83 1.36 -13.85
N VAL A 28 16.59 1.36 -13.34
CA VAL A 28 15.43 1.68 -14.17
C VAL A 28 15.70 3.08 -14.69
N VAL A 29 16.04 3.18 -15.98
CA VAL A 29 16.26 4.47 -16.63
C VAL A 29 14.88 5.10 -16.76
N LEU A 30 14.48 5.86 -15.73
CA LEU A 30 13.34 6.75 -15.82
C LEU A 30 13.78 7.90 -16.73
N ALA A 31 13.65 7.72 -18.04
CA ALA A 31 13.89 8.79 -18.99
C ALA A 31 12.71 9.77 -18.94
N ASP A 32 12.65 10.61 -17.90
CA ASP A 32 11.78 11.81 -17.91
C ASP A 32 12.22 12.92 -16.91
N ALA A 33 13.50 12.99 -16.58
CA ALA A 33 14.10 14.23 -16.10
C ALA A 33 15.61 14.12 -16.32
N GLY A 34 16.15 14.88 -17.25
CA GLY A 34 17.59 14.87 -17.57
C GLY A 34 18.43 15.07 -16.30
N VAL A 35 19.50 14.28 -16.20
CA VAL A 35 20.47 14.27 -15.08
C VAL A 35 21.16 15.64 -14.86
N ASP A 36 21.02 16.56 -15.80
CA ASP A 36 21.69 17.87 -15.78
C ASP A 36 20.74 19.04 -15.49
N GLY A 37 19.47 18.77 -15.15
CA GLY A 37 18.46 19.81 -14.91
C GLY A 37 18.05 20.60 -16.15
N ILE A 38 18.46 20.16 -17.35
CA ILE A 38 18.03 20.71 -18.62
C ILE A 38 16.92 19.82 -19.16
N THR A 39 15.67 20.28 -19.05
CA THR A 39 14.56 19.72 -19.83
C THR A 39 14.85 20.00 -21.29
N THR A 40 15.13 18.95 -22.08
CA THR A 40 15.16 19.08 -23.54
C THR A 40 13.75 19.39 -24.01
N ILE A 41 13.45 20.68 -24.19
CA ILE A 41 12.26 21.11 -24.92
C ILE A 41 12.45 20.57 -26.33
N GLY A 42 11.55 19.70 -26.79
CA GLY A 42 11.60 19.11 -28.13
C GLY A 42 11.76 20.20 -29.21
N ALA A 43 12.33 19.84 -30.36
CA ALA A 43 12.54 20.80 -31.44
C ALA A 43 11.21 21.44 -31.87
N TYR A 44 11.12 22.77 -31.79
CA TYR A 44 9.97 23.54 -32.26
C TYR A 44 10.00 23.65 -33.79
N ASP A 45 8.96 23.14 -34.46
CA ASP A 45 8.75 23.28 -35.90
C ASP A 45 7.67 24.35 -36.18
N PRO A 46 8.03 25.56 -36.61
CA PRO A 46 7.07 26.63 -36.89
C PRO A 46 6.19 26.38 -38.12
N ALA A 47 6.55 25.44 -39.00
CA ALA A 47 5.72 25.08 -40.15
C ALA A 47 4.59 24.11 -39.77
N SER A 48 4.70 23.45 -38.61
CA SER A 48 3.72 22.49 -38.12
C SER A 48 2.40 23.14 -37.69
N GLY A 49 2.41 24.44 -37.37
CA GLY A 49 1.24 25.16 -36.85
C GLY A 49 0.77 24.71 -35.46
N ALA A 50 1.49 23.81 -34.79
CA ALA A 50 1.18 23.33 -33.46
C ALA A 50 1.69 24.33 -32.41
N HIS A 51 0.78 24.84 -31.58
CA HIS A 51 1.12 25.65 -30.42
C HIS A 51 1.25 24.77 -29.16
N LEU A 52 2.00 25.25 -28.16
CA LEU A 52 2.20 24.52 -26.89
C LEU A 52 0.91 24.38 -26.07
N ASP A 53 -0.12 25.18 -26.38
CA ASP A 53 -1.46 25.16 -25.78
C ASP A 53 -2.48 24.32 -26.57
N ASP A 54 -2.07 23.71 -27.70
CA ASP A 54 -2.91 22.77 -28.46
C ASP A 54 -2.97 21.36 -27.83
N ASP A 55 -2.34 21.16 -26.66
CA ASP A 55 -2.49 19.96 -25.83
C ASP A 55 -3.87 19.87 -25.14
N GLY A 56 -4.71 20.89 -25.35
CA GLY A 56 -6.10 20.99 -24.90
C GLY A 56 -7.09 19.98 -25.49
N SER A 57 -6.67 18.95 -26.23
CA SER A 57 -7.54 17.80 -26.52
C SER A 57 -7.71 16.97 -25.25
N GLY A 58 -8.57 17.46 -24.35
CA GLY A 58 -8.95 16.85 -23.09
C GLY A 58 -9.70 15.53 -23.28
N ALA A 59 -9.01 14.50 -23.77
CA ALA A 59 -9.40 13.15 -23.44
C ALA A 59 -9.20 13.00 -21.92
N PRO A 60 -10.25 12.69 -21.14
CA PRO A 60 -10.03 12.37 -19.75
C PRO A 60 -9.04 11.21 -19.71
N VAL A 61 -7.88 11.43 -19.10
CA VAL A 61 -6.97 10.34 -18.76
C VAL A 61 -7.71 9.53 -17.69
N VAL A 62 -8.55 8.60 -18.12
CA VAL A 62 -9.24 7.67 -17.25
C VAL A 62 -8.17 6.73 -16.72
N ARG A 63 -7.49 7.14 -15.65
CA ARG A 63 -6.56 6.27 -14.93
C ARG A 63 -7.41 5.14 -14.38
N ALA A 64 -7.23 3.94 -14.94
CA ALA A 64 -7.83 2.74 -14.38
C ALA A 64 -7.45 2.67 -12.90
N LYS A 65 -8.46 2.56 -12.02
CA LYS A 65 -8.24 2.41 -10.58
C LYS A 65 -7.44 1.12 -10.38
N ALA A 66 -6.19 1.24 -9.94
CA ALA A 66 -5.32 0.09 -9.74
C ALA A 66 -5.97 -0.90 -8.78
N THR A 67 -6.15 -2.14 -9.23
CA THR A 67 -6.64 -3.25 -8.41
C THR A 67 -5.57 -3.56 -7.37
N ARG A 68 -5.84 -3.28 -6.09
CA ARG A 68 -4.94 -3.61 -4.98
C ARG A 68 -5.25 -5.03 -4.50
N THR A 69 -4.23 -5.87 -4.38
CA THR A 69 -4.36 -7.14 -3.66
C THR A 69 -4.80 -6.86 -2.23
N GLY A 70 -5.85 -7.54 -1.77
CA GLY A 70 -6.36 -7.43 -0.40
C GLY A 70 -5.25 -7.67 0.61
N ARG A 71 -5.22 -6.84 1.65
CA ARG A 71 -4.40 -7.03 2.84
C ARG A 71 -5.31 -6.97 4.05
N PRO A 72 -5.10 -7.81 5.06
CA PRO A 72 -5.89 -7.74 6.28
C PRO A 72 -5.67 -6.41 6.99
N ILE A 73 -6.77 -5.82 7.46
CA ILE A 73 -6.78 -4.60 8.27
C ILE A 73 -7.69 -4.77 9.48
N GLU A 74 -7.38 -4.03 10.53
CA GLU A 74 -8.20 -3.93 11.73
C GLU A 74 -8.59 -2.46 11.96
N VAL A 75 -9.86 -2.24 12.29
CA VAL A 75 -10.42 -0.91 12.54
C VAL A 75 -11.10 -0.90 13.91
N THR A 76 -10.77 0.10 14.74
CA THR A 76 -11.45 0.35 16.01
C THR A 76 -12.49 1.47 15.83
N LEU A 77 -13.75 1.14 16.05
CA LEU A 77 -14.88 2.06 15.90
C LEU A 77 -15.23 2.65 17.28
N ARG A 78 -15.23 3.98 17.40
CA ARG A 78 -15.59 4.72 18.62
C ARG A 78 -16.59 5.81 18.26
N SER A 79 -17.58 6.06 19.12
CA SER A 79 -18.57 7.13 18.93
C SER A 79 -18.62 8.08 20.11
N SER A 80 -19.15 9.27 19.86
CA SER A 80 -19.58 10.22 20.88
C SER A 80 -21.03 10.63 20.57
N PRO A 81 -22.00 10.38 21.45
CA PRO A 81 -21.88 9.72 22.75
C PRO A 81 -21.44 8.23 22.67
N PRO A 82 -20.87 7.68 23.75
CA PRO A 82 -20.46 6.27 23.79
C PRO A 82 -21.68 5.33 23.81
N GLY A 83 -21.49 4.10 23.34
CA GLY A 83 -22.53 3.06 23.39
C GLY A 83 -23.49 3.04 22.21
N ALA A 84 -23.25 3.84 21.16
CA ALA A 84 -24.01 3.73 19.91
C ALA A 84 -23.78 2.37 19.24
N GLU A 85 -24.80 1.81 18.61
CA GLU A 85 -24.70 0.61 17.80
C GLU A 85 -23.95 0.88 16.50
N ALA A 86 -22.84 0.17 16.29
CA ALA A 86 -22.04 0.20 15.08
C ALA A 86 -22.41 -0.91 14.09
N TYR A 87 -22.29 -0.57 12.81
CA TYR A 87 -22.54 -1.46 11.67
C TYR A 87 -21.42 -1.29 10.64
N VAL A 88 -21.07 -2.38 9.95
CA VAL A 88 -20.18 -2.37 8.79
C VAL A 88 -20.84 -3.07 7.63
N ASP A 89 -20.99 -2.37 6.49
CA ASP A 89 -21.69 -2.87 5.30
C ASP A 89 -23.11 -3.42 5.63
N GLY A 90 -23.80 -2.75 6.56
CA GLY A 90 -25.12 -3.14 7.06
C GLY A 90 -25.12 -4.28 8.10
N VAL A 91 -23.98 -4.91 8.39
CA VAL A 91 -23.86 -5.96 9.41
C VAL A 91 -23.62 -5.34 10.79
N LYS A 92 -24.45 -5.68 11.77
CA LYS A 92 -24.34 -5.17 13.14
C LYS A 92 -23.11 -5.74 13.85
N LEU A 93 -22.25 -4.86 14.35
CA LEU A 93 -21.10 -5.22 15.20
C LEU A 93 -21.43 -5.18 16.70
N GLY A 94 -22.30 -4.26 17.12
CA GLY A 94 -22.65 -4.07 18.53
C GLY A 94 -22.37 -2.65 19.02
N PRO A 95 -22.42 -2.40 20.34
CA PRO A 95 -22.17 -1.08 20.90
C PRO A 95 -20.70 -0.67 20.75
N THR A 96 -20.44 0.61 20.54
CA THR A 96 -19.09 1.18 20.55
C THR A 96 -18.52 1.25 21.97
N PRO A 97 -17.20 1.05 22.16
CA PRO A 97 -16.19 0.72 21.14
C PRO A 97 -16.32 -0.70 20.56
N ALA A 98 -16.15 -0.83 19.25
CA ALA A 98 -16.21 -2.11 18.54
C ALA A 98 -14.97 -2.32 17.65
N PHE A 99 -14.61 -3.58 17.41
CA PHE A 99 -13.51 -3.97 16.54
C PHE A 99 -14.06 -4.61 15.27
N TRP A 100 -13.49 -4.25 14.13
CA TRP A 100 -13.78 -4.86 12.84
C TRP A 100 -12.49 -5.29 12.16
N GLN A 101 -12.50 -6.49 11.59
CA GLN A 101 -11.41 -7.01 10.78
C GLN A 101 -11.93 -7.24 9.36
N GLY A 102 -11.14 -6.84 8.36
CA GLY A 102 -11.50 -6.99 6.95
C GLY A 102 -10.30 -6.84 6.03
N GLU A 103 -10.57 -6.64 4.73
CA GLU A 103 -9.57 -6.66 3.68
C GLU A 103 -9.50 -5.30 2.96
N ALA A 104 -8.32 -4.68 2.92
CA ALA A 104 -8.04 -3.48 2.14
C ALA A 104 -7.82 -3.81 0.65
N ASN A 105 -8.85 -4.34 -0.01
CA ASN A 105 -8.84 -4.73 -1.43
C ASN A 105 -9.15 -3.55 -2.39
N GLY A 106 -9.29 -2.33 -1.85
CA GLY A 106 -9.62 -1.14 -2.62
C GLY A 106 -11.11 -0.98 -2.93
N ARG A 107 -11.99 -1.84 -2.41
CA ARG A 107 -13.43 -1.58 -2.36
C ARG A 107 -13.75 -0.66 -1.18
N ASP A 108 -14.89 0.00 -1.29
CA ASP A 108 -15.39 0.87 -0.24
C ASP A 108 -16.12 0.03 0.80
N HIS A 109 -16.00 0.43 2.08
CA HIS A 109 -16.71 -0.14 3.21
C HIS A 109 -17.50 0.98 3.89
N GLU A 110 -18.76 0.70 4.23
CA GLU A 110 -19.63 1.66 4.93
C GLU A 110 -19.60 1.40 6.43
N PHE A 111 -19.35 2.46 7.21
CA PHE A 111 -19.37 2.42 8.67
C PHE A 111 -20.50 3.30 9.18
N ALA A 112 -21.50 2.69 9.81
CA ALA A 112 -22.67 3.41 10.32
C ALA A 112 -22.78 3.28 11.84
N PHE A 113 -23.27 4.34 12.47
CA PHE A 113 -23.51 4.42 13.91
C PHE A 113 -24.95 4.87 14.15
N THR A 114 -25.70 4.12 14.96
CA THR A 114 -27.07 4.46 15.34
C THR A 114 -27.16 4.51 16.85
N MET A 115 -27.85 5.51 17.37
CA MET A 115 -28.23 5.57 18.78
C MET A 115 -29.73 5.83 18.85
N LYS A 116 -30.44 5.15 19.75
CA LYS A 116 -31.79 5.61 20.10
C LYS A 116 -31.65 7.00 20.73
N ALA A 117 -32.32 7.98 20.14
CA ALA A 117 -32.27 9.36 20.59
C ALA A 117 -32.41 9.43 22.12
N HIS A 118 -31.46 10.10 22.77
CA HIS A 118 -31.71 10.65 24.09
C HIS A 118 -32.80 11.70 23.93
N ALA A 119 -34.02 11.34 24.32
CA ALA A 119 -35.13 12.27 24.47
C ALA A 119 -34.91 13.17 25.69
#